data_AF-A0A954TJL2-F1
#
_entry.id   AF-A0A954TJL2-F1
#
_cell.length_a   1.000
_cell.length_b   1.000
_cell.length_c   1.000
_cell.angle_alpha   90.00
_cell.angle_beta   90.00
_cell.angle_gamma   90.00
#
_symmetry.space_group_name_H-M   'P 1'
#
loop_
_entity.id
_entity.type
_entity.pdbx_description
1 polymer ?
#
loop_
_entity_poly.entity_id
_entity_poly.type
_entity_poly.pdbx_seq_one_letter_code
_entity_poly.pdbx_strand_id
1 'polypeptide(L)'
;MTVGHASPQVKTRVACSGRPAHAGVRRRGDWSLRGGCLLLWIVCGPWCGRPLWGQESDAAVACELRVVWGGPTSRSYEGLIAIDRGSVQPLRNLSLQSDSIGTIRGEDAQTLAIHPHSPSGFGGVDIAVRGSLSSRLRLQMNDPFSPQTKQFDLRLGDLLQGSWMESLDQQGNRLAIERQVHDRLRVRWDSEQAIFDGGQTWQVQIAGYQTGLEAGAYVANLRFVSSTASAAEVQQKTLMVDDSGGFTPFNLDLQVPEGEGAYQLEIAIQRRTILKSLVSSGPLLVRRVDLVVAPQRPPPKIVGWRPLASIDPLRASKPGSLSWLSSLDMRSSLSVVDGLGMGGGLGVVDRLQPYNPLAGSLNQPLSHGRLETRTLTLPTAESGVANELPCLTLDGESWLALPLSGLTANVPHRLRVRVPTDRPMELLVSVQQANVAGEYPQLGLDSGVLVEQRQARADGPLAIHDVVFWPRGEKAYALLVNSVPQTQASVLDLQLEQAQMSPPGEPQDSREEDVQQQTLGSKRMIGLNLDKPLLADGVSASRERDPLTGRALESWSTWQQAATRVCQLMEQREANTLLLKGFADGGGVFPSKRLQPSPRFDSGTFFS
;
A
#
# COMPACT_ATOMS: atom_id res chain seq x y z
N MET A 1 -41.65 -10.53 -19.01
CA MET A 1 -41.85 -9.83 -20.29
C MET A 1 -40.51 -9.75 -20.99
N THR A 2 -40.42 -10.49 -22.08
CA THR A 2 -39.24 -10.72 -22.93
C THR A 2 -38.98 -9.51 -23.82
N VAL A 3 -37.74 -9.04 -23.90
CA VAL A 3 -37.24 -8.24 -25.02
C VAL A 3 -35.84 -8.75 -25.36
N GLY A 4 -35.71 -9.39 -26.52
CA GLY A 4 -34.44 -9.78 -27.11
C GLY A 4 -33.92 -8.68 -28.03
N HIS A 5 -32.61 -8.59 -28.15
CA HIS A 5 -31.96 -7.96 -29.30
C HIS A 5 -30.72 -8.77 -29.70
N ALA A 6 -30.76 -9.19 -30.97
CA ALA A 6 -29.69 -9.83 -31.70
C ALA A 6 -28.78 -8.78 -32.34
N SER A 7 -27.50 -9.11 -32.52
CA SER A 7 -26.60 -8.46 -33.48
C SER A 7 -25.38 -9.35 -33.78
N PRO A 8 -24.70 -9.15 -34.92
CA PRO A 8 -24.40 -10.25 -35.84
C PRO A 8 -22.93 -10.69 -35.90
N GLN A 9 -22.75 -11.86 -36.52
CA GLN A 9 -21.47 -12.46 -36.90
C GLN A 9 -20.71 -11.64 -37.94
N VAL A 10 -19.40 -11.45 -37.73
CA VAL A 10 -18.44 -11.10 -38.78
C VAL A 10 -17.47 -12.28 -38.95
N LYS A 11 -17.52 -12.89 -40.14
CA LYS A 11 -16.57 -13.89 -40.63
C LYS A 11 -15.41 -13.16 -41.31
N THR A 12 -14.17 -13.52 -40.99
CA THR A 12 -13.02 -13.23 -41.84
C THR A 12 -12.17 -14.48 -41.96
N ARG A 13 -12.23 -15.12 -43.14
CA ARG A 13 -11.26 -16.09 -43.62
C ARG A 13 -10.12 -15.33 -44.29
N VAL A 14 -8.88 -15.65 -43.95
CA VAL A 14 -7.74 -15.50 -44.86
C VAL A 14 -6.87 -16.76 -44.73
N ALA A 15 -6.71 -17.44 -45.85
CA ALA A 15 -5.74 -18.51 -46.08
C ALA A 15 -4.83 -18.09 -47.25
N CYS A 16 -3.75 -18.86 -47.44
CA CYS A 16 -2.69 -18.81 -48.46
C CYS A 16 -1.37 -18.23 -47.91
N SER A 17 -0.33 -19.03 -47.62
CA SER A 17 0.52 -19.91 -48.46
C SER A 17 1.86 -19.22 -48.78
N GLY A 18 2.99 -19.87 -48.50
CA GLY A 18 4.29 -19.45 -49.04
C GLY A 18 5.53 -19.83 -48.23
N ARG A 19 5.92 -21.11 -48.27
CA ARG A 19 7.34 -21.53 -48.39
C ARG A 19 7.59 -21.80 -49.89
N PRO A 20 8.83 -21.84 -50.46
CA PRO A 20 10.11 -22.20 -49.82
C PRO A 20 11.35 -21.40 -50.34
N ALA A 21 12.55 -21.68 -49.81
CA ALA A 21 13.73 -22.15 -50.59
C ALA A 21 15.05 -22.09 -49.81
N HIS A 22 15.88 -23.08 -50.10
CA HIS A 22 17.24 -23.38 -49.62
C HIS A 22 18.32 -22.43 -50.18
N ALA A 23 19.47 -22.32 -49.49
CA ALA A 23 20.80 -22.81 -49.94
C ALA A 23 22.01 -22.01 -49.41
N GLY A 24 23.13 -22.74 -49.15
CA GLY A 24 24.52 -22.24 -49.02
C GLY A 24 25.04 -22.22 -47.58
N VAL A 25 25.83 -23.16 -47.04
CA VAL A 25 27.10 -23.82 -47.43
C VAL A 25 28.31 -22.89 -47.58
N ARG A 26 29.19 -22.86 -46.56
CA ARG A 26 30.68 -22.98 -46.56
C ARG A 26 31.19 -22.59 -45.15
N ARG A 27 31.78 -23.48 -44.35
CA ARG A 27 33.10 -24.19 -44.36
C ARG A 27 34.13 -23.56 -43.40
N ARG A 28 34.50 -24.40 -42.42
CA ARG A 28 35.83 -24.72 -41.85
C ARG A 28 36.64 -23.66 -41.10
N GLY A 29 36.98 -24.03 -39.87
CA GLY A 29 38.15 -23.56 -39.12
C GLY A 29 38.37 -24.41 -37.87
N ASP A 30 38.60 -25.72 -38.03
CA ASP A 30 39.07 -26.61 -36.97
C ASP A 30 40.52 -26.32 -36.62
N TRP A 31 40.81 -26.10 -35.34
CA TRP A 31 42.14 -26.28 -34.75
C TRP A 31 41.99 -27.25 -33.57
N SER A 32 42.54 -28.46 -33.75
CA SER A 32 42.67 -29.48 -32.71
C SER A 32 44.15 -29.77 -32.50
N LEU A 33 44.58 -29.87 -31.25
CA LEU A 33 45.82 -30.51 -30.75
C LEU A 33 45.63 -30.62 -29.22
N ARG A 34 45.19 -31.77 -28.70
CA ARG A 34 45.96 -32.96 -28.24
C ARG A 34 46.58 -32.80 -26.84
N GLY A 35 46.25 -33.77 -25.99
CA GLY A 35 46.98 -34.17 -24.77
C GLY A 35 46.09 -34.06 -23.53
N GLY A 36 45.86 -35.08 -22.71
CA GLY A 36 46.23 -36.49 -22.71
C GLY A 36 45.51 -37.13 -21.52
N CYS A 37 44.88 -38.29 -21.75
CA CYS A 37 44.23 -39.08 -20.69
C CYS A 37 45.27 -39.93 -19.97
N LEU A 38 45.36 -39.81 -18.65
CA LEU A 38 46.03 -40.78 -17.79
C LEU A 38 44.96 -41.48 -16.94
N LEU A 39 44.67 -42.73 -17.31
CA LEU A 39 43.83 -43.67 -16.58
C LEU A 39 44.69 -44.36 -15.51
N LEU A 40 44.34 -44.19 -14.24
CA LEU A 40 44.87 -45.02 -13.16
C LEU A 40 43.76 -45.97 -12.69
N TRP A 41 43.93 -47.25 -12.99
CA TRP A 41 43.14 -48.35 -12.45
C TRP A 41 43.66 -48.70 -11.05
N ILE A 42 42.80 -48.64 -10.03
CA ILE A 42 43.04 -49.32 -8.75
C ILE A 42 41.92 -50.32 -8.52
N VAL A 43 42.35 -51.57 -8.38
CA VAL A 43 41.56 -52.76 -8.09
C VAL A 43 41.37 -52.85 -6.57
N CYS A 44 40.12 -52.84 -6.09
CA CYS A 44 39.75 -53.34 -4.77
C CYS A 44 38.46 -54.16 -4.87
N GLY A 45 38.50 -55.37 -4.30
CA GLY A 45 37.54 -56.46 -4.51
C GLY A 45 36.20 -56.33 -3.78
N PRO A 46 35.35 -57.36 -3.90
CA PRO A 46 33.95 -57.31 -3.50
C PRO A 46 33.81 -57.61 -2.01
N TRP A 47 33.47 -56.57 -1.23
CA TRP A 47 32.90 -56.74 0.10
C TRP A 47 31.39 -56.47 -0.03
N CYS A 48 30.61 -57.55 -0.05
CA CYS A 48 29.15 -57.51 -0.01
C CYS A 48 28.67 -57.08 1.39
N GLY A 49 28.80 -55.79 1.71
CA GLY A 49 28.01 -55.13 2.72
C GLY A 49 26.77 -54.55 2.03
N ARG A 50 25.58 -55.06 2.36
CA ARG A 50 24.33 -54.41 1.97
C ARG A 50 24.41 -52.95 2.46
N PRO A 51 24.22 -51.93 1.61
CA PRO A 51 24.04 -50.59 2.12
C PRO A 51 22.76 -50.64 2.95
N LEU A 52 22.90 -50.49 4.27
CA LEU A 52 21.82 -49.99 5.09
C LEU A 52 21.43 -48.66 4.44
N TRP A 53 20.34 -48.67 3.68
CA TRP A 53 19.66 -47.45 3.30
C TRP A 53 19.39 -46.76 4.63
N GLY A 54 20.13 -45.69 4.90
CA GLY A 54 19.84 -44.83 6.03
C GLY A 54 18.37 -44.47 5.89
N GLN A 55 17.57 -44.85 6.87
CA GLN A 55 16.29 -44.18 7.08
C GLN A 55 16.66 -42.71 7.26
N GLU A 56 16.48 -41.93 6.20
CA GLU A 56 16.44 -40.48 6.28
C GLU A 56 15.44 -40.21 7.39
N SER A 57 15.94 -39.73 8.55
CA SER A 57 15.07 -39.45 9.68
C SER A 57 14.05 -38.45 9.17
N ASP A 58 12.77 -38.84 9.14
CA ASP A 58 11.67 -38.02 8.64
C ASP A 58 11.41 -36.93 9.68
N ALA A 59 12.34 -35.97 9.74
CA ALA A 59 12.39 -34.95 10.76
C ALA A 59 11.09 -34.15 10.72
N ALA A 60 10.43 -34.05 11.87
CA ALA A 60 9.22 -33.26 11.99
C ALA A 60 9.55 -31.78 11.73
N VAL A 61 8.74 -31.15 10.90
CA VAL A 61 8.87 -29.74 10.54
C VAL A 61 7.58 -29.02 10.88
N ALA A 62 7.70 -27.83 11.47
CA ALA A 62 6.63 -26.86 11.57
C ALA A 62 7.08 -25.54 10.95
N CYS A 63 6.34 -25.07 9.93
CA CYS A 63 6.63 -23.83 9.21
C CYS A 63 5.35 -23.05 8.89
N GLU A 64 5.54 -21.78 8.52
CA GLU A 64 4.47 -20.93 8.00
C GLU A 64 4.72 -20.62 6.54
N LEU A 65 3.72 -20.92 5.71
CA LEU A 65 3.75 -20.70 4.27
C LEU A 65 2.71 -19.65 3.90
N ARG A 66 3.07 -18.75 3.00
CA ARG A 66 2.15 -17.83 2.34
C ARG A 66 1.80 -18.42 0.98
N VAL A 67 0.52 -18.67 0.78
CA VAL A 67 -0.04 -19.14 -0.49
C VAL A 67 -0.82 -17.98 -1.08
N VAL A 68 -0.39 -17.45 -2.24
CA VAL A 68 -1.05 -16.33 -2.92
C VAL A 68 -1.42 -16.71 -4.33
N TRP A 69 -2.56 -16.21 -4.82
CA TRP A 69 -3.01 -16.43 -6.18
C TRP A 69 -3.68 -15.19 -6.78
N GLY A 70 -3.72 -15.15 -8.10
CA GLY A 70 -4.34 -14.06 -8.86
C GLY A 70 -3.37 -13.47 -9.88
N GLY A 71 -3.69 -12.26 -10.35
CA GLY A 71 -3.01 -11.63 -11.47
C GLY A 71 -3.84 -10.51 -12.10
N PRO A 72 -3.58 -10.16 -13.37
CA PRO A 72 -4.19 -8.99 -14.00
C PRO A 72 -5.69 -9.15 -14.27
N THR A 73 -6.20 -10.39 -14.32
CA THR A 73 -7.62 -10.66 -14.57
C THR A 73 -8.27 -11.19 -13.31
N SER A 74 -9.30 -10.50 -12.81
CA SER A 74 -10.03 -10.93 -11.62
C SER A 74 -10.81 -12.21 -11.87
N ARG A 75 -10.62 -13.21 -11.00
CA ARG A 75 -11.23 -14.55 -11.10
C ARG A 75 -11.69 -15.06 -9.73
N SER A 76 -12.71 -15.91 -9.72
CA SER A 76 -13.21 -16.59 -8.52
C SER A 76 -12.66 -18.01 -8.44
N TYR A 77 -11.37 -18.17 -8.16
CA TYR A 77 -10.77 -19.51 -8.04
C TYR A 77 -11.29 -20.24 -6.79
N GLU A 78 -11.96 -21.37 -7.00
CA GLU A 78 -12.30 -22.32 -5.93
C GLU A 78 -11.19 -23.35 -5.78
N GLY A 79 -10.97 -23.92 -4.59
CA GLY A 79 -9.86 -24.84 -4.43
C GLY A 79 -9.74 -25.53 -3.08
N LEU A 80 -8.72 -26.38 -2.99
CA LEU A 80 -8.35 -27.13 -1.79
C LEU A 80 -6.84 -27.04 -1.57
N ILE A 81 -6.43 -26.86 -0.32
CA ILE A 81 -5.04 -27.01 0.15
C ILE A 81 -5.02 -28.18 1.13
N ALA A 82 -4.34 -29.26 0.79
CA ALA A 82 -4.29 -30.47 1.59
C ALA A 82 -2.85 -30.93 1.88
N ILE A 83 -2.63 -31.57 3.02
CA ILE A 83 -1.36 -32.23 3.37
C ILE A 83 -1.58 -33.72 3.64
N ASP A 84 -0.72 -34.58 3.09
CA ASP A 84 -0.86 -36.04 3.22
C ASP A 84 -0.56 -36.56 4.64
N ARG A 85 0.49 -36.05 5.27
CA ARG A 85 1.01 -36.49 6.57
C ARG A 85 1.36 -35.28 7.42
N GLY A 86 0.40 -34.87 8.25
CA GLY A 86 0.60 -33.69 9.08
C GLY A 86 -0.68 -32.95 9.39
N SER A 87 -0.57 -31.63 9.55
CA SER A 87 -1.69 -30.72 9.71
C SER A 87 -1.46 -29.41 8.98
N VAL A 88 -2.52 -28.82 8.44
CA VAL A 88 -2.55 -27.48 7.85
C VAL A 88 -3.65 -26.65 8.52
N GLN A 89 -3.34 -25.42 8.89
CA GLN A 89 -4.29 -24.51 9.54
C GLN A 89 -4.19 -23.12 8.93
N PRO A 90 -5.32 -22.43 8.70
CA PRO A 90 -5.28 -21.05 8.24
C PRO A 90 -4.83 -20.15 9.40
N LEU A 91 -3.86 -19.29 9.15
CA LEU A 91 -3.40 -18.28 10.10
C LEU A 91 -4.01 -16.91 9.79
N ARG A 92 -3.99 -16.52 8.51
CA ARG A 92 -4.43 -15.20 8.07
C ARG A 92 -4.94 -15.25 6.65
N ASN A 93 -6.15 -14.75 6.41
CA ASN A 93 -6.67 -14.51 5.06
C ASN A 93 -6.04 -13.23 4.52
N LEU A 94 -5.45 -13.27 3.33
CA LEU A 94 -4.76 -12.13 2.71
C LEU A 94 -5.58 -11.44 1.61
N SER A 95 -6.80 -11.90 1.37
CA SER A 95 -7.68 -11.36 0.33
C SER A 95 -8.07 -9.90 0.64
N LEU A 96 -8.21 -9.07 -0.39
CA LEU A 96 -8.53 -7.64 -0.23
C LEU A 96 -10.02 -7.31 -0.47
N GLN A 97 -10.81 -8.29 -0.89
CA GLN A 97 -12.24 -8.10 -1.18
C GLN A 97 -13.07 -7.94 0.09
N SER A 98 -14.18 -7.20 0.00
CA SER A 98 -15.05 -6.88 1.14
C SER A 98 -15.79 -8.08 1.69
N ASP A 99 -16.10 -9.02 0.82
CA ASP A 99 -16.78 -10.27 1.09
C ASP A 99 -15.79 -11.42 1.25
N SER A 100 -14.50 -11.15 1.49
CA SER A 100 -13.51 -12.22 1.59
C SER A 100 -13.50 -12.96 2.94
N ILE A 101 -14.24 -12.48 3.96
CA ILE A 101 -14.36 -13.22 5.22
C ILE A 101 -15.01 -14.58 4.96
N GLY A 102 -14.40 -15.62 5.52
CA GLY A 102 -14.92 -16.98 5.43
C GLY A 102 -14.74 -17.63 4.06
N THR A 103 -14.00 -17.02 3.13
CA THR A 103 -13.62 -17.67 1.86
C THR A 103 -12.65 -18.82 2.07
N ILE A 104 -11.96 -18.87 3.21
CA ILE A 104 -11.00 -19.91 3.54
C ILE A 104 -11.43 -20.57 4.84
N ARG A 105 -11.62 -21.89 4.81
CA ARG A 105 -12.13 -22.66 5.95
C ARG A 105 -11.32 -23.93 6.11
N GLY A 106 -11.03 -24.31 7.35
CA GLY A 106 -10.55 -25.66 7.63
C GLY A 106 -11.71 -26.64 7.53
N GLU A 107 -11.59 -27.64 6.67
CA GLU A 107 -12.53 -28.76 6.64
C GLU A 107 -12.17 -29.79 7.72
N ASP A 108 -10.88 -30.07 7.85
CA ASP A 108 -10.30 -30.93 8.87
C ASP A 108 -8.86 -30.48 9.20
N ALA A 109 -8.11 -31.29 9.96
CA ALA A 109 -6.74 -30.96 10.34
C ALA A 109 -5.76 -30.95 9.15
N GLN A 110 -6.11 -31.59 8.04
CA GLN A 110 -5.25 -31.82 6.87
C GLN A 110 -5.71 -31.06 5.63
N THR A 111 -6.88 -30.44 5.64
CA THR A 111 -7.51 -29.85 4.46
C THR A 111 -8.10 -28.47 4.75
N LEU A 112 -7.75 -27.50 3.91
CA LEU A 112 -8.39 -26.19 3.83
C LEU A 112 -9.15 -26.07 2.51
N ALA A 113 -10.36 -25.54 2.55
CA ALA A 113 -11.15 -25.20 1.38
C ALA A 113 -11.14 -23.70 1.09
N ILE A 114 -11.15 -23.37 -0.21
CA ILE A 114 -11.18 -22.02 -0.76
C ILE A 114 -12.47 -21.86 -1.57
N HIS A 115 -13.36 -20.99 -1.11
CA HIS A 115 -14.65 -20.66 -1.73
C HIS A 115 -14.81 -19.13 -1.82
N PRO A 116 -14.32 -18.48 -2.89
CA PRO A 116 -14.50 -17.04 -3.10
C PRO A 116 -15.99 -16.69 -3.31
N HIS A 117 -16.40 -15.55 -2.76
CA HIS A 117 -17.75 -15.01 -2.96
C HIS A 117 -17.84 -14.11 -4.21
N SER A 118 -16.74 -13.44 -4.57
CA SER A 118 -16.62 -12.55 -5.72
C SER A 118 -15.30 -12.75 -6.47
N PRO A 119 -15.23 -12.35 -7.77
CA PRO A 119 -13.97 -12.39 -8.51
C PRO A 119 -12.93 -11.44 -7.90
N SER A 120 -11.69 -11.91 -7.76
CA SER A 120 -10.59 -11.09 -7.24
C SER A 120 -9.35 -11.19 -8.13
N GLY A 121 -8.65 -10.07 -8.31
CA GLY A 121 -7.30 -10.05 -8.89
C GLY A 121 -6.21 -10.50 -7.91
N PHE A 122 -6.54 -10.63 -6.62
CA PHE A 122 -5.61 -11.07 -5.58
C PHE A 122 -6.34 -11.84 -4.48
N GLY A 123 -5.93 -13.08 -4.26
CA GLY A 123 -6.32 -13.92 -3.14
C GLY A 123 -5.08 -14.47 -2.46
N GLY A 124 -5.20 -14.82 -1.18
CA GLY A 124 -4.08 -15.42 -0.48
C GLY A 124 -4.41 -15.84 0.94
N VAL A 125 -3.52 -16.65 1.51
CA VAL A 125 -3.59 -17.13 2.88
C VAL A 125 -2.21 -17.44 3.43
N ASP A 126 -1.95 -17.01 4.66
CA ASP A 126 -0.85 -17.55 5.46
C ASP A 126 -1.37 -18.80 6.18
N ILE A 127 -0.64 -19.91 6.07
CA ILE A 127 -0.98 -21.20 6.65
C ILE A 127 0.15 -21.70 7.55
N ALA A 128 -0.23 -22.27 8.70
CA ALA A 128 0.68 -23.08 9.51
C ALA A 128 0.64 -24.50 8.99
N VAL A 129 1.81 -25.06 8.69
CA VAL A 129 1.97 -26.43 8.23
C VAL A 129 2.86 -27.18 9.21
N ARG A 130 2.40 -28.36 9.63
CA ARG A 130 3.19 -29.32 10.41
C ARG A 130 3.21 -30.64 9.66
N GLY A 131 4.36 -31.28 9.60
CA GLY A 131 4.52 -32.56 8.92
C GLY A 131 5.97 -32.99 9.01
N SER A 132 6.47 -33.63 7.97
CA SER A 132 7.86 -34.00 7.79
C SER A 132 8.42 -33.45 6.48
N LEU A 133 9.74 -33.47 6.29
CA LEU A 133 10.37 -33.00 5.03
C LEU A 133 9.83 -33.74 3.80
N SER A 134 9.42 -35.00 3.97
CA SER A 134 8.85 -35.83 2.89
C SER A 134 7.33 -35.68 2.73
N SER A 135 6.66 -34.90 3.60
CA SER A 135 5.23 -34.64 3.49
C SER A 135 4.93 -33.78 2.26
N ARG A 136 3.75 -34.00 1.68
CA ARG A 136 3.34 -33.43 0.40
C ARG A 136 2.15 -32.50 0.58
N LEU A 137 2.34 -31.24 0.20
CA LEU A 137 1.30 -30.22 0.12
C LEU A 137 0.68 -30.28 -1.28
N ARG A 138 -0.60 -30.61 -1.34
CA ARG A 138 -1.41 -30.64 -2.56
C ARG A 138 -2.27 -29.41 -2.64
N LEU A 139 -2.22 -28.72 -3.78
CA LEU A 139 -3.07 -27.57 -4.07
C LEU A 139 -3.92 -27.89 -5.29
N GLN A 140 -5.22 -27.72 -5.19
CA GLN A 140 -6.18 -27.85 -6.29
C GLN A 140 -6.86 -26.50 -6.50
N MET A 141 -6.85 -26.00 -7.73
CA MET A 141 -7.44 -24.72 -8.10
C MET A 141 -8.34 -24.90 -9.32
N ASN A 142 -9.58 -24.46 -9.20
CA ASN A 142 -10.64 -24.50 -10.21
C ASN A 142 -10.85 -23.07 -10.75
N ASP A 143 -10.61 -22.89 -12.04
CA ASP A 143 -10.98 -21.65 -12.74
C ASP A 143 -12.46 -21.76 -13.17
N PRO A 144 -13.35 -20.82 -12.82
CA PRO A 144 -14.76 -20.88 -13.21
C PRO A 144 -14.99 -20.89 -14.74
N PHE A 145 -13.98 -20.52 -15.54
CA PHE A 145 -14.05 -20.50 -17.00
C PHE A 145 -13.27 -21.65 -17.67
N SER A 146 -12.66 -22.53 -16.89
CA SER A 146 -11.98 -23.73 -17.39
C SER A 146 -12.60 -24.98 -16.77
N PRO A 147 -12.94 -26.01 -17.58
CA PRO A 147 -13.39 -27.29 -17.03
C PRO A 147 -12.24 -28.09 -16.38
N GLN A 148 -10.99 -27.64 -16.49
CA GLN A 148 -9.83 -28.33 -15.95
C GLN A 148 -9.42 -27.76 -14.59
N THR A 149 -9.49 -28.61 -13.55
CA THR A 149 -8.83 -28.36 -12.27
C THR A 149 -7.33 -28.46 -12.43
N LYS A 150 -6.60 -27.42 -12.02
CA LYS A 150 -5.14 -27.50 -11.89
C LYS A 150 -4.77 -28.06 -10.53
N GLN A 151 -3.92 -29.08 -10.53
CA GLN A 151 -3.41 -29.70 -9.31
C GLN A 151 -1.89 -29.60 -9.26
N PHE A 152 -1.38 -29.22 -8.09
CA PHE A 152 0.03 -29.13 -7.78
C PHE A 152 0.34 -29.99 -6.56
N ASP A 153 1.50 -30.64 -6.56
CA ASP A 153 1.89 -31.56 -5.50
C ASP A 153 3.37 -31.34 -5.15
N LEU A 154 3.61 -30.72 -4.01
CA LEU A 154 4.90 -30.13 -3.61
C LEU A 154 5.39 -30.76 -2.31
N ARG A 155 6.68 -31.09 -2.22
CA ARG A 155 7.25 -31.59 -0.97
C ARG A 155 7.55 -30.42 -0.04
N LEU A 156 7.32 -30.60 1.26
CA LEU A 156 7.66 -29.58 2.25
C LEU A 156 9.15 -29.24 2.24
N GLY A 157 10.04 -30.22 2.08
CA GLY A 157 11.48 -29.99 1.97
C GLY A 157 11.86 -28.98 0.88
N ASP A 158 11.19 -29.02 -0.28
CA ASP A 158 11.44 -28.11 -1.40
C ASP A 158 10.96 -26.68 -1.07
N LEU A 159 9.79 -26.57 -0.42
CA LEU A 159 9.19 -25.28 -0.02
C LEU A 159 9.97 -24.58 1.11
N LEU A 160 10.75 -25.32 1.89
CA LEU A 160 11.58 -24.74 2.95
C LEU A 160 12.84 -24.06 2.41
N GLN A 161 13.27 -24.42 1.19
CA GLN A 161 14.49 -23.92 0.56
C GLN A 161 14.26 -22.70 -0.33
N GLY A 162 13.03 -22.40 -0.73
CA GLY A 162 12.76 -21.29 -1.63
C GLY A 162 11.28 -20.97 -1.87
N SER A 163 11.03 -20.16 -2.88
CA SER A 163 9.69 -19.83 -3.38
C SER A 163 9.34 -20.74 -4.54
N TRP A 164 8.08 -21.17 -4.60
CA TRP A 164 7.52 -21.89 -5.73
C TRP A 164 6.44 -21.05 -6.41
N MET A 165 6.36 -21.07 -7.73
CA MET A 165 5.38 -20.31 -8.50
C MET A 165 5.01 -21.01 -9.80
N GLU A 166 3.72 -21.07 -10.11
CA GLU A 166 3.19 -21.65 -11.34
C GLU A 166 2.05 -20.81 -11.94
N SER A 167 1.76 -21.01 -13.23
CA SER A 167 0.64 -20.37 -13.92
C SER A 167 -0.69 -21.07 -13.60
N LEU A 168 -1.71 -20.28 -13.24
CA LEU A 168 -3.09 -20.75 -13.07
C LEU A 168 -3.88 -20.73 -14.37
N ASP A 169 -3.61 -19.80 -15.27
CA ASP A 169 -4.27 -19.74 -16.57
C ASP A 169 -3.40 -19.06 -17.65
N GLN A 170 -3.96 -18.95 -18.85
CA GLN A 170 -3.33 -18.29 -20.00
C GLN A 170 -3.41 -16.76 -19.93
N GLN A 171 -4.14 -16.19 -18.96
CA GLN A 171 -4.33 -14.74 -18.81
C GLN A 171 -3.30 -14.10 -17.86
N GLY A 172 -2.33 -14.89 -17.41
CA GLY A 172 -1.23 -14.42 -16.57
C GLY A 172 -1.54 -14.47 -15.07
N ASN A 173 -2.64 -15.11 -14.66
CA ASN A 173 -2.85 -15.42 -13.25
C ASN A 173 -1.89 -16.52 -12.79
N ARG A 174 -1.39 -16.39 -11.57
CA ARG A 174 -0.35 -17.26 -10.99
C ARG A 174 -0.76 -17.72 -9.60
N LEU A 175 -0.16 -18.83 -9.17
CA LEU A 175 -0.17 -19.33 -7.80
C LEU A 175 1.28 -19.33 -7.33
N ALA A 176 1.53 -18.76 -6.16
CA ALA A 176 2.85 -18.76 -5.54
C ALA A 176 2.77 -19.22 -4.09
N ILE A 177 3.81 -19.92 -3.66
CA ILE A 177 4.00 -20.39 -2.29
C ILE A 177 5.38 -19.97 -1.85
N GLU A 178 5.45 -19.25 -0.75
CA GLU A 178 6.72 -18.88 -0.14
C GLU A 178 6.69 -19.17 1.36
N ARG A 179 7.85 -19.56 1.89
CA ARG A 179 8.04 -19.62 3.33
C ARG A 179 8.26 -18.22 3.89
N GLN A 180 7.54 -17.87 4.95
CA GLN A 180 7.64 -16.54 5.53
C GLN A 180 8.97 -16.32 6.26
N VAL A 181 9.49 -15.09 6.19
CA VAL A 181 10.81 -14.75 6.76
C VAL A 181 10.79 -14.84 8.28
N HIS A 182 9.70 -14.44 8.96
CA HIS A 182 9.55 -14.64 10.41
C HIS A 182 9.63 -16.09 10.85
N ASP A 183 9.33 -17.04 9.96
CA ASP A 183 9.44 -18.45 10.30
C ASP A 183 10.90 -18.93 10.24
N ARG A 184 11.71 -18.37 9.34
CA ARG A 184 13.16 -18.65 9.25
C ARG A 184 13.93 -18.01 10.39
N LEU A 185 13.64 -16.74 10.67
CA LEU A 185 14.25 -15.94 11.73
C LEU A 185 13.16 -15.49 12.70
N ARG A 186 12.99 -16.28 13.76
CA ARG A 186 11.93 -16.14 14.75
C ARG A 186 12.35 -15.14 15.81
N VAL A 187 11.53 -14.11 15.99
CA VAL A 187 11.71 -13.08 17.02
C VAL A 187 10.52 -13.17 17.96
N ARG A 188 10.77 -13.28 19.26
CA ARG A 188 9.76 -13.39 20.32
C ARG A 188 10.07 -12.39 21.42
N TRP A 189 9.03 -11.88 22.07
CA TRP A 189 9.13 -11.03 23.24
C TRP A 189 7.86 -11.20 24.09
N ASP A 190 7.91 -10.79 25.35
CA ASP A 190 6.90 -11.16 26.34
C ASP A 190 5.61 -10.33 26.24
N SER A 191 5.66 -9.13 25.64
CA SER A 191 4.48 -8.29 25.44
C SER A 191 3.81 -8.54 24.09
N GLU A 192 2.47 -8.62 24.04
CA GLU A 192 1.75 -8.51 22.76
C GLU A 192 1.74 -7.06 22.22
N GLN A 193 2.35 -6.12 22.95
CA GLN A 193 2.37 -4.69 22.64
C GLN A 193 3.64 -4.31 21.86
N ALA A 194 3.44 -3.59 20.73
CA ALA A 194 4.50 -3.03 19.88
C ALA A 194 4.65 -1.50 20.07
N ILE A 195 4.08 -0.97 21.14
CA ILE A 195 4.12 0.46 21.52
C ILE A 195 4.95 0.57 22.80
N PHE A 196 5.97 1.40 22.78
CA PHE A 196 6.98 1.54 23.83
C PHE A 196 7.14 2.99 24.26
N ASP A 197 7.61 3.19 25.49
CA ASP A 197 8.14 4.48 25.92
C ASP A 197 9.58 4.68 25.42
N GLY A 198 9.98 5.94 25.24
CA GLY A 198 11.35 6.28 24.82
C GLY A 198 12.37 5.85 25.87
N GLY A 199 13.45 5.18 25.44
CA GLY A 199 14.49 4.67 26.35
C GLY A 199 14.08 3.43 27.16
N GLN A 200 12.88 2.88 26.94
CA GLN A 200 12.46 1.63 27.57
C GLN A 200 13.38 0.47 27.16
N THR A 201 13.69 -0.43 28.09
CA THR A 201 14.38 -1.69 27.77
C THR A 201 13.39 -2.71 27.20
N TRP A 202 13.69 -3.22 26.01
CA TRP A 202 12.91 -4.24 25.32
C TRP A 202 13.67 -5.56 25.22
N GLN A 203 13.12 -6.59 25.86
CA GLN A 203 13.71 -7.94 25.84
C GLN A 203 13.22 -8.73 24.64
N VAL A 204 14.14 -9.14 23.77
CA VAL A 204 13.83 -9.94 22.58
C VAL A 204 14.61 -11.24 22.57
N GLN A 205 13.92 -12.33 22.24
CA GLN A 205 14.51 -13.63 21.97
C GLN A 205 14.56 -13.85 20.45
N ILE A 206 15.73 -14.21 19.93
CA ILE A 206 15.95 -14.46 18.51
C ILE A 206 16.41 -15.90 18.32
N ALA A 207 15.79 -16.60 17.37
CA ALA A 207 16.11 -17.98 17.02
C ALA A 207 16.08 -18.21 15.51
N GLY A 208 16.95 -19.08 15.02
CA GLY A 208 16.97 -19.53 13.62
C GLY A 208 16.37 -20.91 13.51
N TYR A 209 15.46 -21.10 12.57
CA TYR A 209 14.83 -22.39 12.34
C TYR A 209 14.83 -22.73 10.85
N GLN A 210 15.65 -23.71 10.46
CA GLN A 210 15.88 -24.08 9.06
C GLN A 210 16.08 -22.85 8.17
N THR A 211 17.04 -22.00 8.55
CA THR A 211 17.23 -20.69 7.92
C THR A 211 17.63 -20.78 6.45
N GLY A 212 18.03 -21.94 5.94
CA GLY A 212 18.61 -22.10 4.61
C GLY A 212 20.06 -21.60 4.51
N LEU A 213 20.66 -21.23 5.64
CA LEU A 213 22.09 -20.91 5.73
C LEU A 213 22.89 -22.21 5.90
N GLU A 214 24.07 -22.26 5.29
CA GLU A 214 25.04 -23.35 5.50
C GLU A 214 25.52 -23.38 6.96
N ALA A 215 25.93 -24.55 7.43
CA ALA A 215 26.55 -24.67 8.74
C ALA A 215 27.82 -23.79 8.83
N GLY A 216 27.97 -23.05 9.93
CA GLY A 216 29.13 -22.18 10.11
C GLY A 216 28.91 -20.99 11.03
N ALA A 217 29.90 -20.10 11.07
CA ALA A 217 29.91 -18.91 11.91
C ALA A 217 29.33 -17.69 11.17
N TYR A 218 28.34 -17.06 11.81
CA TYR A 218 27.64 -15.88 11.31
C TYR A 218 27.60 -14.78 12.36
N VAL A 219 27.19 -13.61 11.90
CA VAL A 219 26.95 -12.43 12.71
C VAL A 219 25.52 -11.96 12.46
N ALA A 220 24.76 -11.74 13.52
CA ALA A 220 23.52 -10.96 13.51
C ALA A 220 23.83 -9.51 13.86
N ASN A 221 23.53 -8.58 12.96
CA ASN A 221 23.57 -7.14 13.20
C ASN A 221 22.14 -6.65 13.43
N LEU A 222 21.94 -5.91 14.51
CA LEU A 222 20.65 -5.36 14.90
C LEU A 222 20.72 -3.83 14.85
N ARG A 223 19.75 -3.21 14.18
CA ARG A 223 19.66 -1.76 14.09
C ARG A 223 18.21 -1.29 14.12
N PHE A 224 17.97 -0.13 14.75
CA PHE A 224 16.70 0.57 14.57
C PHE A 224 16.78 1.42 13.30
N VAL A 225 15.76 1.27 12.46
CA VAL A 225 15.57 2.05 11.24
C VAL A 225 14.29 2.86 11.43
N SER A 226 14.34 4.15 11.09
CA SER A 226 13.13 4.98 11.00
C SER A 226 13.01 5.53 9.58
N SER A 227 11.81 5.92 9.17
CA SER A 227 11.61 6.62 7.90
C SER A 227 12.19 8.04 7.91
N THR A 228 12.43 8.62 9.10
CA THR A 228 12.90 10.01 9.27
C THR A 228 14.32 10.13 9.83
N ALA A 229 14.86 9.08 10.45
CA ALA A 229 16.17 9.10 11.09
C ALA A 229 17.12 8.07 10.45
N SER A 230 18.42 8.37 10.48
CA SER A 230 19.45 7.42 10.06
C SER A 230 19.44 6.19 10.96
N ALA A 231 19.69 5.02 10.34
CA ALA A 231 19.70 3.76 11.07
C ALA A 231 20.84 3.75 12.10
N ALA A 232 20.51 3.56 13.37
CA ALA A 232 21.49 3.42 14.44
C ALA A 232 21.73 1.93 14.70
N GLU A 233 22.97 1.47 14.54
CA GLU A 233 23.35 0.12 14.95
C GLU A 233 23.27 0.02 16.46
N VAL A 234 22.54 -0.99 16.93
CA VAL A 234 22.23 -1.17 18.35
C VAL A 234 23.15 -2.24 18.92
N GLN A 235 23.28 -3.37 18.22
CA GLN A 235 23.99 -4.52 18.76
C GLN A 235 24.42 -5.50 17.68
N GLN A 236 25.52 -6.21 17.96
CA GLN A 236 26.03 -7.29 17.13
C GLN A 236 26.16 -8.58 17.98
N LYS A 237 25.75 -9.73 17.42
CA LYS A 237 25.88 -11.04 18.07
C LYS A 237 26.47 -12.06 17.11
N THR A 238 27.50 -12.78 17.55
CA THR A 238 28.01 -13.95 16.79
C THR A 238 27.13 -15.16 17.10
N LEU A 239 26.80 -15.94 16.07
CA LEU A 239 26.02 -17.17 16.18
C LEU A 239 26.63 -18.29 15.33
N MET A 240 26.34 -19.52 15.72
CA MET A 240 26.75 -20.73 15.01
C MET A 240 25.50 -21.39 14.43
N VAL A 241 25.48 -21.55 13.10
CA VAL A 241 24.43 -22.27 12.38
C VAL A 241 24.82 -23.74 12.30
N ASP A 242 23.90 -24.63 12.65
CA ASP A 242 24.07 -26.09 12.57
C ASP A 242 23.76 -26.65 11.16
N ASP A 243 23.95 -27.96 10.96
CA ASP A 243 23.71 -28.62 9.67
C ASP A 243 22.23 -28.62 9.22
N SER A 244 21.30 -28.33 10.14
CA SER A 244 19.88 -28.15 9.82
C SER A 244 19.55 -26.72 9.39
N GLY A 245 20.52 -25.81 9.41
CA GLY A 245 20.32 -24.38 9.21
C GLY A 245 19.68 -23.70 10.44
N GLY A 246 19.66 -24.35 11.60
CA GLY A 246 19.17 -23.81 12.87
C GLY A 246 20.27 -23.11 13.67
N PHE A 247 19.89 -22.29 14.64
CA PHE A 247 20.81 -21.82 15.67
C PHE A 247 20.09 -21.66 17.02
N THR A 248 20.83 -21.83 18.12
CA THR A 248 20.27 -21.78 19.48
C THR A 248 19.68 -20.40 19.78
N PRO A 249 18.47 -20.32 20.37
CA PRO A 249 17.88 -19.05 20.76
C PRO A 249 18.79 -18.25 21.70
N PHE A 250 18.84 -16.94 21.50
CA PHE A 250 19.52 -16.01 22.42
C PHE A 250 18.63 -14.81 22.73
N ASN A 251 18.78 -14.27 23.94
CA ASN A 251 18.05 -13.10 24.40
C ASN A 251 18.93 -11.86 24.32
N LEU A 252 18.33 -10.71 24.02
CA LEU A 252 18.96 -9.39 24.02
C LEU A 252 18.07 -8.39 24.74
N ASP A 253 18.71 -7.49 25.47
CA ASP A 253 18.08 -6.31 26.06
C ASP A 253 18.40 -5.11 25.16
N LEU A 254 17.41 -4.65 24.41
CA LEU A 254 17.54 -3.52 23.49
C LEU A 254 17.04 -2.24 24.15
N GLN A 255 17.78 -1.15 24.02
CA GLN A 255 17.30 0.17 24.42
C GLN A 255 16.47 0.75 23.29
N VAL A 256 15.16 0.92 23.51
CA VAL A 256 14.24 1.54 22.55
C VAL A 256 14.69 3.00 22.32
N PRO A 257 14.65 3.51 21.07
CA PRO A 257 15.04 4.89 20.79
C PRO A 257 14.30 5.91 21.67
N GLU A 258 14.98 6.97 22.09
CA GLU A 258 14.36 8.06 22.88
C GLU A 258 13.39 8.91 22.04
N GLY A 259 13.65 9.04 20.74
CA GLY A 259 12.82 9.84 19.84
C GLY A 259 11.47 9.19 19.59
N GLU A 260 10.39 9.95 19.71
CA GLU A 260 9.05 9.51 19.28
C GLU A 260 9.03 9.17 17.78
N GLY A 261 8.28 8.14 17.40
CA GLY A 261 8.35 7.68 16.01
C GLY A 261 7.92 6.24 15.79
N ALA A 262 7.59 5.93 14.55
CA ALA A 262 7.61 4.55 14.06
C ALA A 262 9.05 4.12 13.72
N TYR A 263 9.40 2.91 14.15
CA TYR A 263 10.70 2.30 13.92
C TYR A 263 10.55 0.85 13.46
N GLN A 264 11.59 0.35 12.82
CA GLN A 264 11.77 -1.06 12.50
C GLN A 264 13.06 -1.55 13.15
N LEU A 265 12.98 -2.60 13.96
CA LEU A 265 14.15 -3.37 14.34
C LEU A 265 14.54 -4.28 13.17
N GLU A 266 15.62 -3.93 12.49
CA GLU A 266 16.19 -4.76 11.43
C GLU A 266 17.25 -5.70 12.01
N ILE A 267 17.07 -7.00 11.78
CA ILE A 267 17.98 -8.08 12.17
C ILE A 267 18.56 -8.66 10.89
N ALA A 268 19.83 -8.39 10.64
CA ALA A 268 20.53 -8.80 9.42
C ALA A 268 21.61 -9.84 9.73
N ILE A 269 21.49 -11.04 9.14
CA ILE A 269 22.45 -12.13 9.29
C ILE A 269 23.48 -12.08 8.15
N GLN A 270 24.75 -12.09 8.50
CA GLN A 270 25.88 -12.03 7.57
C GLN A 270 26.91 -13.12 7.89
N ARG A 271 27.57 -13.66 6.86
CA ARG A 271 28.66 -14.62 7.04
C ARG A 271 29.84 -13.91 7.68
N ARG A 272 30.47 -14.53 8.68
CA ARG A 272 31.67 -13.97 9.31
C ARG A 272 32.85 -14.12 8.36
N THR A 273 33.20 -13.06 7.63
CA THR A 273 34.41 -13.04 6.79
C THR A 273 35.63 -12.56 7.59
N ILE A 274 36.75 -13.27 7.44
CA ILE A 274 38.03 -12.97 8.11
C ILE A 274 38.76 -11.81 7.40
N LEU A 275 38.46 -11.58 6.10
CA LEU A 275 39.03 -10.50 5.30
C LEU A 275 38.02 -9.35 5.16
N LYS A 276 38.23 -8.26 5.90
CA LYS A 276 37.28 -7.14 6.04
C LYS A 276 37.12 -6.22 4.82
N SER A 277 37.86 -6.36 3.71
CA SER A 277 38.10 -5.18 2.85
C SER A 277 37.92 -5.25 1.33
N LEU A 278 37.36 -6.30 0.70
CA LEU A 278 37.28 -6.29 -0.78
C LEU A 278 35.91 -6.56 -1.41
N VAL A 279 34.99 -7.25 -0.72
CA VAL A 279 33.60 -7.37 -1.18
C VAL A 279 32.71 -7.44 0.05
N SER A 280 31.97 -6.36 0.31
CA SER A 280 30.87 -6.37 1.29
C SER A 280 29.79 -7.31 0.76
N SER A 281 29.79 -8.58 1.18
CA SER A 281 28.65 -9.46 0.93
C SER A 281 27.45 -8.91 1.69
N GLY A 282 26.38 -8.55 0.98
CA GLY A 282 25.13 -8.13 1.59
C GLY A 282 24.58 -9.16 2.59
N PRO A 283 23.62 -8.76 3.44
CA PRO A 283 23.00 -9.67 4.38
C PRO A 283 22.34 -10.86 3.66
N LEU A 284 22.54 -12.06 4.20
CA LEU A 284 22.01 -13.31 3.64
C LEU A 284 20.57 -13.57 4.09
N LEU A 285 20.19 -13.03 5.24
CA LEU A 285 18.84 -13.10 5.77
C LEU A 285 18.55 -11.80 6.54
N VAL A 286 17.40 -11.18 6.29
CA VAL A 286 17.00 -9.94 6.96
C VAL A 286 15.58 -10.11 7.48
N ARG A 287 15.36 -9.87 8.78
CA ARG A 287 14.04 -9.78 9.40
C ARG A 287 13.82 -8.36 9.91
N ARG A 288 12.63 -7.82 9.69
CA ARG A 288 12.20 -6.54 10.26
C ARG A 288 11.04 -6.77 11.23
N VAL A 289 11.08 -6.08 12.35
CA VAL A 289 10.01 -6.07 13.36
C VAL A 289 9.64 -4.63 13.60
N ASP A 290 8.38 -4.29 13.34
CA ASP A 290 7.92 -2.92 13.53
C ASP A 290 7.58 -2.63 14.99
N LEU A 291 7.84 -1.39 15.40
CA LEU A 291 7.46 -0.85 16.71
C LEU A 291 7.15 0.65 16.61
N VAL A 292 6.46 1.18 17.60
CA VAL A 292 6.24 2.61 17.79
C VAL A 292 6.72 3.05 19.15
N VAL A 293 7.45 4.15 19.18
CA VAL A 293 7.73 4.91 20.40
C VAL A 293 6.63 5.94 20.56
N ALA A 294 5.88 5.82 21.66
CA ALA A 294 4.73 6.67 21.95
C ALA A 294 5.16 8.15 22.00
N PRO A 295 4.32 9.07 21.46
CA PRO A 295 4.60 10.49 21.55
C PRO A 295 4.56 10.94 23.00
N GLN A 296 5.60 11.66 23.42
CA GLN A 296 5.69 12.27 24.77
C GLN A 296 5.23 13.73 24.75
N ARG A 297 4.96 14.27 23.55
CA ARG A 297 4.55 15.66 23.32
C ARG A 297 3.24 15.69 22.55
N PRO A 298 2.35 16.66 22.84
CA PRO A 298 1.18 16.87 22.02
C PRO A 298 1.60 17.28 20.60
N PRO A 299 0.85 16.85 19.57
CA PRO A 299 1.21 17.13 18.20
C PRO A 299 1.16 18.65 17.90
N PRO A 300 1.95 19.14 16.92
CA PRO A 300 1.87 20.52 16.44
C PRO A 300 0.45 20.87 16.02
N LYS A 301 -0.05 22.02 16.49
CA LYS A 301 -1.41 22.51 16.21
C LYS A 301 -1.45 23.45 15.02
N ILE A 302 -2.58 23.46 14.32
CA ILE A 302 -2.87 24.45 13.27
C ILE A 302 -3.28 25.76 13.96
N VAL A 303 -2.47 26.82 13.81
CA VAL A 303 -2.72 28.12 14.47
C VAL A 303 -3.27 29.19 13.54
N GLY A 304 -3.15 28.99 12.22
CA GLY A 304 -3.59 29.96 11.23
C GLY A 304 -3.54 29.42 9.82
N TRP A 305 -4.03 30.22 8.87
CA TRP A 305 -4.06 29.87 7.46
C TRP A 305 -3.46 31.02 6.65
N ARG A 306 -2.50 30.69 5.78
CA ARG A 306 -1.87 31.62 4.84
C ARG A 306 -2.43 31.36 3.44
N PRO A 307 -2.99 32.36 2.75
CA PRO A 307 -3.45 32.18 1.37
C PRO A 307 -2.26 31.90 0.44
N LEU A 308 -2.42 30.88 -0.42
CA LEU A 308 -1.46 30.52 -1.47
C LEU A 308 -1.98 30.91 -2.86
N ALA A 309 -3.24 30.61 -3.15
CA ALA A 309 -3.84 30.89 -4.46
C ALA A 309 -5.34 31.14 -4.35
N SER A 310 -5.85 31.93 -5.30
CA SER A 310 -7.28 32.10 -5.56
C SER A 310 -7.51 31.67 -7.01
N ILE A 311 -8.38 30.68 -7.21
CA ILE A 311 -8.64 30.08 -8.52
C ILE A 311 -10.08 30.41 -8.89
N ASP A 312 -10.24 31.05 -10.05
CA ASP A 312 -11.54 31.22 -10.71
C ASP A 312 -11.79 29.97 -11.58
N PRO A 313 -12.65 29.03 -11.15
CA PRO A 313 -12.83 27.76 -11.85
C PRO A 313 -13.48 27.95 -13.22
N LEU A 314 -14.25 29.02 -13.42
CA LEU A 314 -14.85 29.35 -14.70
C LEU A 314 -13.81 29.85 -15.70
N ARG A 315 -12.90 30.72 -15.27
CA ARG A 315 -11.79 31.13 -16.13
C ARG A 315 -10.84 29.96 -16.38
N ALA A 316 -10.59 29.12 -15.38
CA ALA A 316 -9.68 28.00 -15.47
C ALA A 316 -10.17 26.92 -16.45
N SER A 317 -11.48 26.71 -16.56
CA SER A 317 -12.05 25.73 -17.49
C SER A 317 -11.94 26.12 -18.98
N LYS A 318 -11.61 27.38 -19.28
CA LYS A 318 -11.50 27.85 -20.68
C LYS A 318 -10.19 27.35 -21.32
N PRO A 319 -10.23 26.82 -22.56
CA PRO A 319 -9.03 26.41 -23.28
C PRO A 319 -7.98 27.53 -23.36
N GLY A 320 -6.71 27.21 -23.08
CA GLY A 320 -5.60 28.17 -23.13
C GLY A 320 -5.52 29.15 -21.96
N SER A 321 -6.43 29.04 -20.99
CA SER A 321 -6.41 29.88 -19.79
C SER A 321 -5.26 29.52 -18.86
N LEU A 322 -4.63 30.55 -18.29
CA LEU A 322 -3.59 30.45 -17.26
C LEU A 322 -4.10 30.83 -15.86
N SER A 323 -5.40 31.09 -15.71
CA SER A 323 -6.02 31.55 -14.45
C SER A 323 -6.02 30.51 -13.32
N TRP A 324 -5.57 29.29 -13.60
CA TRP A 324 -5.34 28.24 -12.62
C TRP A 324 -3.90 28.25 -12.09
N LEU A 325 -2.96 28.94 -12.73
CA LEU A 325 -1.58 29.06 -12.25
C LEU A 325 -1.52 29.92 -11.00
N SER A 326 -0.83 29.43 -9.98
CA SER A 326 -0.51 30.26 -8.82
C SER A 326 0.54 31.32 -9.17
N SER A 327 0.64 32.37 -8.35
CA SER A 327 1.71 33.37 -8.49
C SER A 327 3.12 32.76 -8.34
N LEU A 328 3.25 31.63 -7.65
CA LEU A 328 4.48 30.84 -7.54
C LEU A 328 4.81 30.12 -8.86
N ASP A 329 3.83 29.56 -9.56
CA ASP A 329 4.03 28.87 -10.84
C ASP A 329 4.44 29.84 -11.97
N MET A 330 3.91 31.07 -11.92
CA MET A 330 4.34 32.11 -12.87
C MET A 330 5.81 32.51 -12.66
N ARG A 331 6.33 32.46 -11.43
CA ARG A 331 7.73 32.78 -11.14
C ARG A 331 8.69 31.65 -11.53
N SER A 332 8.31 30.40 -11.30
CA SER A 332 9.15 29.24 -11.65
C SER A 332 9.24 29.01 -13.17
N SER A 333 8.14 29.27 -13.90
CA SER A 333 8.13 29.17 -15.37
C SER A 333 8.98 30.26 -16.06
N LEU A 334 9.15 31.43 -15.43
CA LEU A 334 10.03 32.50 -15.94
C LEU A 334 11.52 32.23 -15.67
N SER A 335 11.87 31.40 -14.68
CA SER A 335 13.26 31.04 -14.37
C SER A 335 13.90 30.01 -15.31
N VAL A 336 13.16 29.48 -16.29
CA VAL A 336 13.68 28.50 -17.27
C VAL A 336 14.27 29.17 -18.52
N VAL A 337 14.10 30.49 -18.69
CA VAL A 337 14.52 31.19 -19.93
C VAL A 337 15.99 31.64 -19.91
N ASP A 338 16.68 31.64 -18.76
CA ASP A 338 18.09 32.07 -18.66
C ASP A 338 19.12 30.93 -18.83
N GLY A 339 18.69 29.75 -19.29
CA GLY A 339 19.52 28.55 -19.36
C GLY A 339 19.62 27.90 -20.75
N LEU A 340 19.69 28.65 -21.84
CA LEU A 340 19.93 28.08 -23.18
C LEU A 340 21.41 27.73 -23.38
N GLY A 341 21.84 26.65 -22.73
CA GLY A 341 23.00 25.87 -23.11
C GLY A 341 22.60 24.81 -24.14
N MET A 342 22.96 25.05 -25.40
CA MET A 342 22.87 24.09 -26.51
C MET A 342 23.67 22.82 -26.19
N GLY A 343 23.02 21.66 -26.13
CA GLY A 343 23.75 20.38 -26.13
C GLY A 343 22.98 19.14 -25.68
N GLY A 344 22.19 18.55 -26.59
CA GLY A 344 22.13 17.09 -26.80
C GLY A 344 21.38 16.18 -25.81
N GLY A 345 20.47 15.36 -26.36
CA GLY A 345 20.16 14.04 -25.79
C GLY A 345 18.68 13.73 -25.58
N LEU A 346 17.98 13.37 -26.66
CA LEU A 346 16.67 12.72 -26.61
C LEU A 346 16.80 11.35 -25.92
N GLY A 347 16.23 11.23 -24.72
CA GLY A 347 16.08 9.99 -23.97
C GLY A 347 14.60 9.71 -23.68
N VAL A 348 13.84 9.39 -24.73
CA VAL A 348 12.48 8.86 -24.62
C VAL A 348 12.59 7.40 -24.17
N VAL A 349 12.29 7.14 -22.90
CA VAL A 349 11.94 5.79 -22.45
C VAL A 349 10.51 5.86 -21.92
N ASP A 350 9.58 5.62 -22.85
CA ASP A 350 8.23 5.18 -22.54
C ASP A 350 8.29 3.95 -21.61
N ARG A 351 7.75 4.09 -20.40
CA ARG A 351 7.33 2.96 -19.58
C ARG A 351 5.82 2.97 -19.52
N LEU A 352 5.26 1.96 -20.16
CA LEU A 352 3.88 1.47 -20.10
C LEU A 352 3.31 1.58 -18.68
N GLN A 353 2.67 2.70 -18.37
CA GLN A 353 1.69 2.79 -17.29
C GLN A 353 0.33 2.42 -17.87
N PRO A 354 -0.50 1.63 -17.17
CA PRO A 354 -1.89 1.47 -17.56
C PRO A 354 -2.54 2.86 -17.63
N TYR A 355 -3.28 3.08 -18.72
CA TYR A 355 -3.88 4.35 -19.16
C TYR A 355 -4.44 5.17 -17.99
N ASN A 356 -3.63 6.09 -17.44
CA ASN A 356 -4.09 7.09 -16.50
C ASN A 356 -4.23 8.41 -17.28
N PRO A 357 -5.47 8.85 -17.61
CA PRO A 357 -5.68 10.08 -18.36
C PRO A 357 -5.13 11.34 -17.65
N LEU A 358 -4.83 11.25 -16.34
CA LEU A 358 -4.21 12.33 -15.57
C LEU A 358 -2.67 12.38 -15.70
N ALA A 359 -2.02 11.31 -16.17
CA ALA A 359 -0.55 11.23 -16.22
C ALA A 359 0.06 11.96 -17.44
N GLY A 360 -0.72 12.18 -18.51
CA GLY A 360 -0.23 12.74 -19.77
C GLY A 360 -0.29 14.28 -19.89
N SER A 361 -0.98 14.99 -18.99
CA SER A 361 -1.24 16.44 -19.11
C SER A 361 -0.94 17.21 -17.82
N LEU A 362 0.20 16.90 -17.18
CA LEU A 362 0.51 17.22 -15.78
C LEU A 362 0.47 18.70 -15.34
N ASN A 363 0.05 19.63 -16.19
CA ASN A 363 -0.10 21.05 -15.87
C ASN A 363 -1.29 21.68 -16.62
N GLN A 364 -2.42 21.01 -16.85
CA GLN A 364 -3.61 21.68 -17.42
C GLN A 364 -4.91 21.20 -16.75
N PRO A 365 -5.92 22.08 -16.65
CA PRO A 365 -7.28 21.68 -16.31
C PRO A 365 -7.81 20.61 -17.26
N LEU A 366 -8.49 19.61 -16.69
CA LEU A 366 -9.15 18.56 -17.43
C LEU A 366 -10.64 18.63 -17.15
N SER A 367 -11.48 18.34 -18.14
CA SER A 367 -12.92 18.33 -17.94
C SER A 367 -13.61 17.27 -18.78
N HIS A 368 -14.80 16.90 -18.33
CA HIS A 368 -15.73 16.05 -19.04
C HIS A 368 -17.15 16.57 -18.85
N GLY A 369 -18.00 16.31 -19.85
CA GLY A 369 -19.37 16.82 -19.86
C GLY A 369 -19.44 18.29 -20.24
N ARG A 370 -20.53 18.95 -19.86
CA ARG A 370 -20.83 20.33 -20.25
C ARG A 370 -20.60 21.28 -19.07
N LEU A 371 -19.74 22.27 -19.31
CA LEU A 371 -19.42 23.34 -18.38
C LEU A 371 -20.03 24.64 -18.89
N GLU A 372 -20.82 25.30 -18.05
CA GLU A 372 -21.54 26.54 -18.39
C GLU A 372 -21.15 27.69 -17.47
N THR A 373 -21.54 28.90 -17.88
CA THR A 373 -21.51 30.09 -17.03
C THR A 373 -22.93 30.45 -16.65
N ARG A 374 -23.16 30.77 -15.39
CA ARG A 374 -24.38 31.46 -14.98
C ARG A 374 -24.03 32.68 -14.13
N THR A 375 -24.89 33.69 -14.19
CA THR A 375 -24.77 34.88 -13.36
C THR A 375 -25.53 34.66 -12.06
N LEU A 376 -24.83 34.81 -10.94
CA LEU A 376 -25.40 34.81 -9.60
C LEU A 376 -25.70 36.24 -9.19
N THR A 377 -26.90 36.50 -8.71
CA THR A 377 -27.33 37.80 -8.20
C THR A 377 -27.27 37.75 -6.68
N LEU A 378 -26.30 38.43 -6.08
CA LEU A 378 -26.16 38.49 -4.62
C LEU A 378 -26.75 39.80 -4.07
N PRO A 379 -27.55 39.75 -3.00
CA PRO A 379 -27.96 40.96 -2.30
C PRO A 379 -26.75 41.64 -1.64
N THR A 380 -26.53 42.91 -1.95
CA THR A 380 -25.51 43.76 -1.29
C THR A 380 -26.11 44.44 -0.07
N ALA A 381 -25.41 44.36 1.07
CA ALA A 381 -25.88 44.92 2.33
C ALA A 381 -25.88 46.47 2.35
N GLU A 382 -25.13 47.14 1.47
CA GLU A 382 -24.81 48.57 1.62
C GLU A 382 -25.34 49.50 0.51
N SER A 383 -25.85 48.99 -0.61
CA SER A 383 -26.10 49.86 -1.79
C SER A 383 -27.37 49.57 -2.60
N GLY A 384 -28.17 48.54 -2.28
CA GLY A 384 -29.43 48.24 -3.00
C GLY A 384 -29.26 47.83 -4.47
N VAL A 385 -28.02 47.83 -4.99
CA VAL A 385 -27.66 47.37 -6.33
C VAL A 385 -27.12 45.96 -6.21
N ALA A 386 -27.89 44.97 -6.67
CA ALA A 386 -27.49 43.58 -6.61
C ALA A 386 -26.16 43.36 -7.36
N ASN A 387 -25.25 42.60 -6.73
CA ASN A 387 -23.96 42.30 -7.34
C ASN A 387 -24.10 41.05 -8.21
N GLU A 388 -23.85 41.20 -9.51
CA GLU A 388 -23.88 40.11 -10.48
C GLU A 388 -22.49 39.48 -10.59
N LEU A 389 -22.35 38.23 -10.16
CA LEU A 389 -21.11 37.48 -10.21
C LEU A 389 -21.24 36.27 -11.14
N PRO A 390 -20.36 36.12 -12.15
CA PRO A 390 -20.34 34.90 -12.95
C PRO A 390 -19.83 33.73 -12.10
N CYS A 391 -20.44 32.56 -12.25
CA CYS A 391 -19.99 31.33 -11.61
C CYS A 391 -19.99 30.16 -12.61
N LEU A 392 -19.10 29.20 -12.36
CA LEU A 392 -19.03 27.95 -13.12
C LEU A 392 -20.26 27.10 -12.79
N THR A 393 -20.84 26.50 -13.81
CA THR A 393 -21.90 25.50 -13.67
C THR A 393 -21.48 24.19 -14.34
N LEU A 394 -21.64 23.08 -13.63
CA LEU A 394 -21.42 21.72 -14.08
C LEU A 394 -22.78 21.09 -14.36
N ASP A 395 -23.03 20.66 -15.59
CA ASP A 395 -24.21 19.84 -15.91
C ASP A 395 -24.11 18.46 -15.25
N GLY A 396 -25.20 17.70 -15.30
CA GLY A 396 -25.23 16.34 -14.76
C GLY A 396 -24.12 15.46 -15.37
N GLU A 397 -23.50 14.64 -14.51
CA GLU A 397 -22.37 13.75 -14.86
C GLU A 397 -21.12 14.48 -15.38
N SER A 398 -21.06 15.82 -15.25
CA SER A 398 -19.92 16.62 -15.67
C SER A 398 -18.90 16.77 -14.54
N TRP A 399 -17.62 16.87 -14.89
CA TRP A 399 -16.55 17.10 -13.92
C TRP A 399 -15.46 18.03 -14.46
N LEU A 400 -14.77 18.68 -13.53
CA LEU A 400 -13.62 19.54 -13.77
C LEU A 400 -12.50 19.19 -12.78
N ALA A 401 -11.34 18.84 -13.29
CA ALA A 401 -10.12 18.64 -12.51
C ALA A 401 -9.18 19.84 -12.71
N LEU A 402 -8.79 20.47 -11.61
CA LEU A 402 -7.93 21.64 -11.58
C LEU A 402 -6.60 21.27 -10.91
N PRO A 403 -5.45 21.51 -11.56
CA PRO A 403 -4.16 21.29 -10.92
C PRO A 403 -3.96 22.29 -9.77
N LEU A 404 -3.45 21.79 -8.65
CA LEU A 404 -3.01 22.55 -7.49
C LEU A 404 -1.48 22.45 -7.41
N SER A 405 -0.82 23.59 -7.27
CA SER A 405 0.64 23.70 -7.22
C SER A 405 1.09 24.56 -6.03
N GLY A 406 2.41 24.58 -5.77
CA GLY A 406 2.99 25.32 -4.66
C GLY A 406 2.69 24.69 -3.30
N LEU A 407 2.30 23.41 -3.29
CA LEU A 407 1.99 22.67 -2.08
C LEU A 407 3.26 22.30 -1.33
N THR A 408 3.21 22.38 0.00
CA THR A 408 4.30 21.86 0.84
C THR A 408 3.94 20.48 1.37
N ALA A 409 4.77 19.48 1.08
CA ALA A 409 4.55 18.11 1.50
C ALA A 409 4.43 17.99 3.03
N ASN A 410 3.49 17.18 3.50
CA ASN A 410 3.20 16.89 4.91
C ASN A 410 2.78 18.08 5.78
N VAL A 411 2.57 19.27 5.20
CA VAL A 411 1.99 20.43 5.90
C VAL A 411 0.49 20.51 5.59
N PRO A 412 -0.41 20.74 6.56
CA PRO A 412 -1.83 20.85 6.25
C PRO A 412 -2.11 21.99 5.28
N HIS A 413 -2.95 21.72 4.30
CA HIS A 413 -3.49 22.68 3.34
C HIS A 413 -5.02 22.63 3.42
N ARG A 414 -5.66 23.72 3.02
CA ARG A 414 -7.11 23.83 2.96
C ARG A 414 -7.52 24.33 1.60
N LEU A 415 -8.38 23.55 0.94
CA LEU A 415 -9.13 23.97 -0.23
C LEU A 415 -10.49 24.44 0.24
N ARG A 416 -10.76 25.73 0.09
CA ARG A 416 -12.05 26.35 0.37
C ARG A 416 -12.82 26.51 -0.93
N VAL A 417 -14.00 25.89 -1.00
CA VAL A 417 -14.90 25.95 -2.15
C VAL A 417 -16.08 26.84 -1.79
N ARG A 418 -16.25 27.95 -2.51
CA ARG A 418 -17.42 28.82 -2.33
C ARG A 418 -18.48 28.45 -3.34
N VAL A 419 -19.66 28.09 -2.85
CA VAL A 419 -20.78 27.62 -3.67
C VAL A 419 -22.05 28.41 -3.38
N PRO A 420 -22.86 28.73 -4.41
CA PRO A 420 -24.12 29.43 -4.21
C PRO A 420 -25.21 28.48 -3.68
N THR A 421 -26.04 28.94 -2.75
CA THR A 421 -27.15 28.15 -2.19
C THR A 421 -28.51 28.58 -2.74
N ASP A 422 -28.53 29.17 -3.94
CA ASP A 422 -29.76 29.70 -4.55
C ASP A 422 -30.62 28.63 -5.21
N ARG A 423 -30.03 27.47 -5.52
CA ARG A 423 -30.70 26.34 -6.15
C ARG A 423 -30.32 25.04 -5.46
N PRO A 424 -31.19 24.01 -5.53
CA PRO A 424 -30.82 22.67 -5.12
C PRO A 424 -29.66 22.17 -5.99
N MET A 425 -28.64 21.58 -5.36
CA MET A 425 -27.50 21.01 -6.08
C MET A 425 -26.75 19.99 -5.22
N GLU A 426 -26.00 19.13 -5.89
CA GLU A 426 -25.02 18.25 -5.28
C GLU A 426 -23.67 18.45 -5.98
N LEU A 427 -22.65 18.81 -5.21
CA LEU A 427 -21.29 18.98 -5.69
C LEU A 427 -20.36 18.08 -4.88
N LEU A 428 -19.67 17.16 -5.54
CA LEU A 428 -18.59 16.40 -4.93
C LEU A 428 -17.26 17.11 -5.17
N VAL A 429 -16.43 17.14 -4.13
CA VAL A 429 -15.10 17.75 -4.12
C VAL A 429 -14.11 16.72 -3.62
N SER A 430 -13.11 16.42 -4.45
CA SER A 430 -12.05 15.48 -4.12
C SER A 430 -10.67 16.10 -4.34
N VAL A 431 -9.71 15.79 -3.48
CA VAL A 431 -8.30 16.14 -3.69
C VAL A 431 -7.52 14.89 -4.03
N GLN A 432 -7.06 14.82 -5.28
CA GLN A 432 -6.41 13.66 -5.89
C GLN A 432 -4.90 13.85 -5.99
N GLN A 433 -4.15 12.86 -5.53
CA GLN A 433 -2.69 12.87 -5.49
C GLN A 433 -2.14 11.48 -5.80
N ALA A 434 -1.04 11.44 -6.54
CA ALA A 434 -0.30 10.20 -6.73
C ALA A 434 0.20 9.66 -5.38
N ASN A 435 0.09 8.35 -5.18
CA ASN A 435 0.70 7.64 -4.06
C ASN A 435 2.20 7.44 -4.31
N VAL A 436 2.89 6.80 -3.37
CA VAL A 436 4.33 6.50 -3.49
C VAL A 436 4.70 5.53 -4.62
N ALA A 437 3.71 4.83 -5.18
CA ALA A 437 3.85 4.01 -6.39
C ALA A 437 3.57 4.80 -7.69
N GLY A 438 3.22 6.08 -7.60
CA GLY A 438 2.85 6.93 -8.74
C GLY A 438 1.41 6.73 -9.22
N GLU A 439 0.60 5.96 -8.49
CA GLU A 439 -0.79 5.64 -8.82
C GLU A 439 -1.73 6.62 -8.12
N TYR A 440 -2.86 6.95 -8.74
CA TYR A 440 -3.92 7.72 -8.08
C TYR A 440 -4.87 6.74 -7.40
N PRO A 441 -5.00 6.78 -6.06
CA PRO A 441 -5.90 5.87 -5.36
C PRO A 441 -7.34 6.15 -5.77
N GLN A 442 -8.14 5.08 -5.90
CA GLN A 442 -9.58 5.21 -6.21
C GLN A 442 -10.38 5.85 -5.07
N LEU A 443 -9.86 5.76 -3.84
CA LEU A 443 -10.39 6.42 -2.64
C LEU A 443 -9.52 7.63 -2.35
N GLY A 444 -10.10 8.82 -2.46
CA GLY A 444 -9.43 10.09 -2.19
C GLY A 444 -9.92 10.73 -0.89
N LEU A 445 -9.44 11.95 -0.62
CA LEU A 445 -10.14 12.81 0.33
C LEU A 445 -11.39 13.35 -0.35
N ASP A 446 -12.46 12.56 -0.27
CA ASP A 446 -13.72 12.83 -0.95
C ASP A 446 -14.68 13.50 0.03
N SER A 447 -15.31 14.59 -0.43
CA SER A 447 -16.27 15.37 0.33
C SER A 447 -17.33 15.93 -0.63
N GLY A 448 -18.35 16.59 -0.11
CA GLY A 448 -19.32 17.24 -0.99
C GLY A 448 -20.23 18.21 -0.28
N VAL A 449 -20.95 18.98 -1.09
CA VAL A 449 -21.99 19.91 -0.66
C VAL A 449 -23.31 19.47 -1.27
N LEU A 450 -24.29 19.24 -0.42
CA LEU A 450 -25.68 19.04 -0.82
C LEU A 450 -26.49 20.26 -0.37
N VAL A 451 -27.13 20.94 -1.33
CA VAL A 451 -28.13 21.97 -1.06
C VAL A 451 -29.48 21.37 -1.39
N GLU A 452 -30.29 21.11 -0.37
CA GLU A 452 -31.64 20.59 -0.57
C GLU A 452 -32.61 21.68 -1.04
N GLN A 453 -33.72 21.29 -1.66
CA GLN A 453 -34.71 22.23 -2.15
C GLN A 453 -35.29 23.15 -1.06
N ARG A 454 -35.42 22.67 0.18
CA ARG A 454 -35.88 23.48 1.32
C ARG A 454 -34.82 24.46 1.85
N GLN A 455 -33.55 24.23 1.53
CA GLN A 455 -32.43 25.08 1.93
C GLN A 455 -32.10 26.12 0.85
N ALA A 456 -32.45 25.83 -0.40
CA ALA A 456 -32.28 26.75 -1.52
C ALA A 456 -33.07 28.04 -1.30
N ARG A 457 -32.38 29.18 -1.37
CA ARG A 457 -32.97 30.51 -1.19
C ARG A 457 -32.42 31.47 -2.23
N ALA A 458 -33.28 32.16 -2.97
CA ALA A 458 -32.84 33.09 -4.02
C ALA A 458 -31.94 34.22 -3.49
N ASP A 459 -32.13 34.61 -2.23
CA ASP A 459 -31.31 35.56 -1.45
C ASP A 459 -30.30 34.85 -0.53
N GLY A 460 -30.10 33.55 -0.71
CA GLY A 460 -29.28 32.70 0.14
C GLY A 460 -27.80 33.14 0.12
N PRO A 461 -27.11 33.03 1.28
CA PRO A 461 -25.70 33.35 1.35
C PRO A 461 -24.88 32.34 0.52
N LEU A 462 -23.63 32.71 0.21
CA LEU A 462 -22.68 31.72 -0.28
C LEU A 462 -22.35 30.73 0.83
N ALA A 463 -22.43 29.43 0.54
CA ALA A 463 -21.90 28.42 1.41
C ALA A 463 -20.39 28.25 1.18
N ILE A 464 -19.67 27.94 2.25
CA ILE A 464 -18.24 27.70 2.23
C ILE A 464 -18.01 26.25 2.66
N HIS A 465 -17.36 25.48 1.79
CA HIS A 465 -16.97 24.12 2.07
C HIS A 465 -15.45 24.00 2.17
N ASP A 466 -14.95 23.64 3.34
CA ASP A 466 -13.53 23.55 3.65
C ASP A 466 -13.07 22.08 3.61
N VAL A 467 -12.13 21.77 2.72
CA VAL A 467 -11.46 20.47 2.59
C VAL A 467 -10.03 20.60 3.07
N VAL A 468 -9.72 19.98 4.22
CA VAL A 468 -8.36 20.00 4.82
C VAL A 468 -7.62 18.73 4.43
N PHE A 469 -6.43 18.86 3.88
CA PHE A 469 -5.62 17.75 3.39
C PHE A 469 -4.13 17.98 3.66
N TRP A 470 -3.34 16.91 3.60
CA TRP A 470 -1.89 16.98 3.72
C TRP A 470 -1.27 16.52 2.41
N PRO A 471 -0.66 17.42 1.62
CA PRO A 471 -0.05 17.05 0.35
C PRO A 471 1.07 16.02 0.55
N ARG A 472 1.17 15.06 -0.37
CA ARG A 472 2.28 14.09 -0.44
C ARG A 472 3.46 14.64 -1.26
N GLY A 473 3.20 15.64 -2.09
CA GLY A 473 4.20 16.33 -2.91
C GLY A 473 3.77 17.75 -3.22
N GLU A 474 4.43 18.37 -4.20
CA GLU A 474 4.20 19.77 -4.58
C GLU A 474 2.97 19.97 -5.47
N LYS A 475 2.38 18.88 -5.96
CA LYS A 475 1.28 18.88 -6.92
C LYS A 475 0.13 17.97 -6.48
N ALA A 476 -1.08 18.43 -6.70
CA ALA A 476 -2.32 17.67 -6.54
C ALA A 476 -3.34 18.11 -7.60
N TYR A 477 -4.50 17.45 -7.66
CA TYR A 477 -5.66 17.90 -8.42
C TYR A 477 -6.86 18.11 -7.49
N ALA A 478 -7.54 19.25 -7.63
CA ALA A 478 -8.89 19.43 -7.11
C ALA A 478 -9.89 18.96 -8.17
N LEU A 479 -10.67 17.93 -7.85
CA LEU A 479 -11.72 17.40 -8.71
C LEU A 479 -13.07 17.90 -8.20
N LEU A 480 -13.81 18.58 -9.07
CA LEU A 480 -15.18 19.03 -8.88
C LEU A 480 -16.09 18.17 -9.74
N VAL A 481 -17.05 17.46 -9.14
CA VAL A 481 -17.92 16.52 -9.84
C VAL A 481 -19.37 16.82 -9.52
N ASN A 482 -20.21 16.84 -10.56
CA ASN A 482 -21.65 16.73 -10.42
C ASN A 482 -22.07 15.31 -10.81
N SER A 483 -22.34 14.46 -9.83
CA SER A 483 -22.73 13.06 -10.04
C SER A 483 -24.21 12.89 -10.39
N VAL A 484 -25.02 13.95 -10.29
CA VAL A 484 -26.48 13.86 -10.40
C VAL A 484 -26.93 14.28 -11.80
N PRO A 485 -27.50 13.37 -12.62
CA PRO A 485 -27.78 13.65 -14.04
C PRO A 485 -28.77 14.80 -14.29
N GLN A 486 -29.67 15.07 -13.34
CA GLN A 486 -30.81 15.97 -13.54
C GLN A 486 -30.66 17.35 -12.89
N THR A 487 -29.57 17.56 -12.15
CA THR A 487 -29.32 18.84 -11.46
C THR A 487 -28.05 19.47 -11.96
N GLN A 488 -27.97 20.79 -11.90
CA GLN A 488 -26.73 21.53 -12.13
C GLN A 488 -26.05 21.80 -10.79
N ALA A 489 -24.73 21.71 -10.76
CA ALA A 489 -23.91 22.13 -9.62
C ALA A 489 -23.15 23.39 -9.96
N SER A 490 -22.98 24.31 -9.00
CA SER A 490 -22.30 25.58 -9.27
C SER A 490 -21.18 25.87 -8.29
N VAL A 491 -20.13 26.50 -8.79
CA VAL A 491 -18.96 26.90 -8.01
C VAL A 491 -18.60 28.32 -8.37
N LEU A 492 -18.49 29.18 -7.36
CA LEU A 492 -18.10 30.57 -7.54
C LEU A 492 -16.58 30.69 -7.65
N ASP A 493 -15.87 30.25 -6.61
CA ASP A 493 -14.41 30.23 -6.62
C ASP A 493 -13.82 29.17 -5.70
N LEU A 494 -12.49 29.04 -5.80
CA LEU A 494 -11.68 28.22 -4.92
C LEU A 494 -10.57 29.06 -4.28
N GLN A 495 -10.32 28.85 -3.00
CA GLN A 495 -9.15 29.41 -2.31
C GLN A 495 -8.29 28.27 -1.77
N LEU A 496 -7.00 28.31 -2.09
CA LEU A 496 -6.00 27.39 -1.56
C LEU A 496 -5.20 28.10 -0.49
N GLU A 497 -5.16 27.51 0.70
CA GLU A 497 -4.44 28.02 1.85
C GLU A 497 -3.51 26.96 2.44
N GLN A 498 -2.43 27.40 3.07
CA GLN A 498 -1.49 26.56 3.81
C GLN A 498 -1.60 26.86 5.30
N ALA A 499 -1.62 25.83 6.13
CA ALA A 499 -1.61 25.99 7.57
C ALA A 499 -0.29 26.59 8.06
N GLN A 500 -0.40 27.48 9.04
CA GLN A 500 0.70 27.83 9.94
C GLN A 500 0.64 26.87 11.12
N MET A 501 1.77 26.22 11.42
CA MET A 501 1.87 25.25 12.51
C MET A 501 2.50 25.93 13.73
N SER A 502 1.97 25.63 14.91
CA SER A 502 2.69 25.89 16.16
C SER A 502 3.93 24.98 16.26
N PRO A 503 4.95 25.38 17.04
CA PRO A 503 5.97 24.43 17.46
C PRO A 503 5.33 23.26 18.22
N PRO A 504 5.95 22.07 18.25
CA PRO A 504 5.53 20.98 19.12
C PRO A 504 5.41 21.48 20.57
N GLY A 505 4.38 21.04 21.29
CA GLY A 505 4.21 21.43 22.69
C GLY A 505 5.33 20.90 23.58
N GLU A 506 5.42 21.43 24.80
CA GLU A 506 6.32 20.88 25.82
C GLU A 506 5.89 19.44 26.20
N PRO A 507 6.83 18.57 26.62
CA PRO A 507 6.50 17.23 27.10
C PRO A 507 5.49 17.34 28.23
N GLN A 508 4.38 16.60 28.14
CA GLN A 508 3.43 16.55 29.24
C GLN A 508 3.93 15.55 30.29
N ASP A 509 4.12 16.03 31.52
CA ASP A 509 4.32 15.15 32.66
C ASP A 509 2.99 14.44 32.94
N SER A 510 2.96 13.12 32.79
CA SER A 510 1.77 12.25 32.88
C SER A 510 1.02 12.29 34.22
N ARG A 511 1.49 13.08 35.20
CA ARG A 511 0.87 13.25 36.52
C ARG A 511 -0.09 14.43 36.63
N GLU A 512 -0.09 15.39 35.69
CA GLU A 512 -0.96 16.58 35.79
C GLU A 512 -2.33 16.42 35.11
N GLU A 513 -2.50 15.45 34.20
CA GLU A 513 -3.77 15.24 33.49
C GLU A 513 -4.87 14.60 34.36
N ASP A 514 -4.51 13.74 35.31
CA ASP A 514 -5.47 13.11 36.24
C ASP A 514 -6.23 14.15 37.10
N VAL A 515 -5.65 15.34 37.31
CA VAL A 515 -6.27 16.44 38.07
C VAL A 515 -7.19 17.30 37.19
N GLN A 516 -6.94 17.42 35.89
CA GLN A 516 -7.78 18.24 34.99
C GLN A 516 -8.98 17.47 34.41
N GLN A 517 -8.90 16.14 34.28
CA GLN A 517 -10.02 15.32 33.83
C GLN A 517 -11.22 15.34 34.80
N GLN A 518 -11.00 15.61 36.10
CA GLN A 518 -12.06 15.67 37.11
C GLN A 518 -12.93 16.95 37.05
N THR A 519 -12.56 17.95 36.25
CA THR A 519 -13.36 19.18 36.05
C THR A 519 -14.13 19.25 34.73
N LEU A 520 -14.17 18.15 33.96
CA LEU A 520 -15.04 18.03 32.79
C LEU A 520 -16.49 17.77 33.25
N GLY A 521 -17.16 18.82 33.75
CA GLY A 521 -18.62 18.84 33.75
C GLY A 521 -19.15 18.48 32.35
N SER A 522 -20.34 17.87 32.27
CA SER A 522 -20.95 17.32 31.06
C SER A 522 -20.90 18.28 29.85
N LYS A 523 -19.77 18.28 29.12
CA LYS A 523 -19.65 18.98 27.85
C LYS A 523 -20.38 18.14 26.82
N ARG A 524 -21.16 18.79 25.95
CA ARG A 524 -21.78 18.13 24.80
C ARG A 524 -20.68 17.46 23.97
N MET A 525 -20.83 16.17 23.71
CA MET A 525 -19.90 15.44 22.84
C MET A 525 -20.11 15.92 21.41
N ILE A 526 -19.06 16.44 20.81
CA ILE A 526 -18.99 16.80 19.38
C ILE A 526 -17.76 16.07 18.86
N GLY A 527 -17.95 15.22 17.86
CA GLY A 527 -16.91 14.30 17.46
C GLY A 527 -16.83 14.04 15.98
N LEU A 528 -15.63 13.61 15.57
CA LEU A 528 -15.40 13.05 14.24
C LEU A 528 -15.90 11.61 14.24
N ASN A 529 -16.68 11.25 13.22
CA ASN A 529 -17.14 9.88 13.01
C ASN A 529 -16.47 9.31 11.76
N LEU A 530 -15.66 8.27 11.96
CA LEU A 530 -15.05 7.49 10.89
C LEU A 530 -15.85 6.21 10.73
N ASP A 531 -16.83 6.27 9.82
CA ASP A 531 -17.79 5.20 9.52
C ASP A 531 -17.13 3.97 8.91
N LYS A 532 -15.94 4.15 8.33
CA LYS A 532 -15.05 3.10 7.84
C LYS A 532 -13.65 3.21 8.43
N PRO A 533 -12.94 2.08 8.57
CA PRO A 533 -11.54 2.00 9.00
C PRO A 533 -10.51 2.60 8.00
N LEU A 534 -10.86 3.65 7.26
CA LEU A 534 -10.03 4.28 6.23
C LEU A 534 -9.21 5.46 6.80
N LEU A 535 -8.57 5.24 7.96
CA LEU A 535 -7.88 6.31 8.68
C LEU A 535 -6.80 6.96 7.81
N ALA A 536 -5.96 6.16 7.16
CA ALA A 536 -4.87 6.64 6.33
C ALA A 536 -5.38 7.49 5.15
N ASP A 537 -6.45 7.06 4.48
CA ASP A 537 -7.01 7.80 3.33
C ASP A 537 -7.71 9.09 3.77
N GLY A 538 -8.50 9.03 4.85
CA GLY A 538 -9.28 10.16 5.36
C GLY A 538 -8.44 11.36 5.81
N VAL A 539 -7.16 11.17 6.11
CA VAL A 539 -6.22 12.26 6.44
C VAL A 539 -4.98 12.28 5.55
N SER A 540 -5.06 11.67 4.36
CA SER A 540 -4.01 11.65 3.33
C SER A 540 -2.64 11.10 3.82
N ALA A 541 -2.63 10.20 4.80
CA ALA A 541 -1.40 9.62 5.35
C ALA A 541 -0.57 8.96 4.25
N SER A 542 0.75 9.08 4.38
CA SER A 542 1.73 8.55 3.46
C SER A 542 1.93 7.07 3.72
N ARG A 543 1.77 6.28 2.66
CA ARG A 543 2.06 4.85 2.63
C ARG A 543 3.50 4.61 2.22
N GLU A 544 4.04 3.47 2.57
CA GLU A 544 5.38 3.05 2.16
C GLU A 544 5.30 2.13 0.94
N ARG A 545 6.29 2.24 0.05
CA ARG A 545 6.35 1.39 -1.13
C ARG A 545 7.03 0.08 -0.74
N ASP A 546 6.30 -1.01 -0.86
CA ASP A 546 6.88 -2.35 -0.71
C ASP A 546 7.92 -2.58 -1.81
N PRO A 547 9.19 -2.87 -1.46
CA PRO A 547 10.24 -3.09 -2.46
C PRO A 547 9.99 -4.33 -3.33
N LEU A 548 9.24 -5.33 -2.84
CA LEU A 548 9.02 -6.58 -3.58
C LEU A 548 7.91 -6.44 -4.62
N THR A 549 6.73 -5.99 -4.19
CA THR A 549 5.54 -5.87 -5.07
C THR A 549 5.42 -4.51 -5.72
N GLY A 550 6.13 -3.50 -5.22
CA GLY A 550 6.02 -2.10 -5.65
C GLY A 550 4.74 -1.40 -5.18
N ARG A 551 3.87 -2.09 -4.42
CA ARG A 551 2.59 -1.56 -3.93
C ARG A 551 2.80 -0.55 -2.79
N ALA A 552 1.85 0.37 -2.64
CA ALA A 552 1.79 1.26 -1.49
C ALA A 552 1.03 0.56 -0.34
N LEU A 553 1.72 0.30 0.77
CA LEU A 553 1.17 -0.36 1.95
C LEU A 553 1.23 0.55 3.17
N GLU A 554 0.36 0.30 4.14
CA GLU A 554 0.35 1.00 5.43
C GLU A 554 1.42 0.44 6.33
N SER A 555 2.29 1.31 6.86
CA SER A 555 3.25 0.95 7.91
C SER A 555 2.86 1.62 9.22
N TRP A 556 3.58 1.32 10.29
CA TRP A 556 3.43 2.07 11.53
C TRP A 556 3.70 3.58 11.38
N SER A 557 4.55 3.98 10.42
CA SER A 557 4.75 5.40 10.13
C SER A 557 3.50 6.03 9.52
N THR A 558 2.78 5.28 8.66
CA THR A 558 1.47 5.68 8.13
C THR A 558 0.46 5.86 9.26
N TRP A 559 0.37 4.91 10.18
CA TRP A 559 -0.60 4.95 11.29
C TRP A 559 -0.30 6.06 12.30
N GLN A 560 0.96 6.26 12.66
CA GLN A 560 1.39 7.37 13.52
C GLN A 560 1.05 8.72 12.89
N GLN A 561 1.35 8.88 11.60
CA GLN A 561 1.02 10.09 10.87
C GLN A 561 -0.49 10.32 10.80
N ALA A 562 -1.27 9.27 10.57
CA ALA A 562 -2.72 9.37 10.52
C ALA A 562 -3.31 9.80 11.88
N ALA A 563 -2.83 9.21 12.99
CA ALA A 563 -3.23 9.59 14.34
C ALA A 563 -2.93 11.07 14.63
N THR A 564 -1.71 11.53 14.35
CA THR A 564 -1.30 12.93 14.51
C THR A 564 -2.22 13.90 13.75
N ARG A 565 -2.55 13.57 12.50
CA ARG A 565 -3.41 14.41 11.65
C ARG A 565 -4.86 14.41 12.09
N VAL A 566 -5.38 13.30 12.61
CA VAL A 566 -6.69 13.25 13.24
C VAL A 566 -6.74 14.15 14.47
N CYS A 567 -5.71 14.11 15.33
CA CYS A 567 -5.63 15.04 16.48
C CYS A 567 -5.65 16.50 16.01
N GLN A 568 -4.86 16.86 15.00
CA GLN A 568 -4.85 18.19 14.39
C GLN A 568 -6.23 18.61 13.88
N LEU A 569 -6.94 17.69 13.21
CA LEU A 569 -8.29 17.94 12.69
C LEU A 569 -9.31 18.09 13.82
N MET A 570 -9.21 17.27 14.86
CA MET A 570 -10.10 17.37 16.03
C MET A 570 -9.95 18.72 16.72
N GLU A 571 -8.72 19.17 16.96
CA GLU A 571 -8.47 20.49 17.55
C GLU A 571 -9.01 21.62 16.66
N GLN A 572 -8.76 21.55 15.35
CA GLN A 572 -9.24 22.55 14.39
C GLN A 572 -10.78 22.63 14.33
N ARG A 573 -11.45 21.50 14.58
CA ARG A 573 -12.92 21.40 14.57
C ARG A 573 -13.54 21.55 15.97
N GLU A 574 -12.72 21.83 16.99
CA GLU A 574 -13.13 21.85 18.40
C GLU A 574 -13.86 20.56 18.82
N ALA A 575 -13.51 19.45 18.19
CA ALA A 575 -14.07 18.14 18.47
C ALA A 575 -13.38 17.53 19.71
N ASN A 576 -14.18 16.97 20.61
CA ASN A 576 -13.73 16.33 21.85
C ASN A 576 -13.91 14.81 21.86
N THR A 577 -14.48 14.25 20.79
CA THR A 577 -14.78 12.83 20.68
C THR A 577 -14.34 12.29 19.31
N LEU A 578 -13.80 11.08 19.27
CA LEU A 578 -13.53 10.35 18.03
C LEU A 578 -14.29 9.03 18.08
N LEU A 579 -15.17 8.80 17.11
CA LEU A 579 -15.80 7.50 16.89
C LEU A 579 -15.07 6.82 15.72
N LEU A 580 -14.31 5.78 16.02
CA LEU A 580 -13.56 5.00 15.02
C LEU A 580 -14.15 3.60 14.91
N LYS A 581 -14.53 3.21 13.69
CA LYS A 581 -14.91 1.83 13.40
C LYS A 581 -13.67 0.97 13.17
N GLY A 582 -13.40 0.04 14.09
CA GLY A 582 -12.23 -0.86 13.99
C GLY A 582 -12.39 -2.00 12.98
N PHE A 583 -13.62 -2.37 12.62
CA PHE A 583 -13.94 -3.45 11.67
C PHE A 583 -15.10 -3.06 10.76
N ALA A 584 -14.94 -3.27 9.47
CA ALA A 584 -16.00 -3.10 8.47
C ALA A 584 -15.67 -3.98 7.26
N ASP A 585 -16.65 -4.28 6.41
CA ASP A 585 -16.43 -4.83 5.06
C ASP A 585 -15.36 -5.95 5.00
N GLY A 586 -15.39 -6.87 5.95
CA GLY A 586 -14.47 -8.01 5.99
C GLY A 586 -13.06 -7.75 6.56
N GLY A 587 -12.66 -6.50 6.75
CA GLY A 587 -11.34 -6.11 7.24
C GLY A 587 -11.36 -5.43 8.61
N GLY A 588 -10.18 -5.08 9.11
CA GLY A 588 -10.02 -4.33 10.34
C GLY A 588 -8.69 -3.58 10.39
N VAL A 589 -8.60 -2.60 11.29
CA VAL A 589 -7.38 -1.77 11.51
C VAL A 589 -6.38 -2.40 12.48
N PHE A 590 -6.69 -3.58 13.00
CA PHE A 590 -5.80 -4.32 13.87
C PHE A 590 -6.02 -5.82 13.74
N PRO A 591 -4.97 -6.63 13.98
CA PRO A 591 -5.08 -8.08 13.92
C PRO A 591 -5.90 -8.60 15.11
N SER A 592 -7.11 -9.09 14.84
CA SER A 592 -7.95 -9.74 15.86
C SER A 592 -7.91 -11.26 15.70
N LYS A 593 -7.42 -11.98 16.72
CA LYS A 593 -7.45 -13.46 16.75
C LYS A 593 -8.89 -14.02 16.69
N ARG A 594 -9.88 -13.26 17.19
CA ARG A 594 -11.29 -13.66 17.22
C ARG A 594 -12.02 -13.38 15.91
N LEU A 595 -11.78 -12.21 15.32
CA LEU A 595 -12.49 -11.79 14.11
C LEU A 595 -11.77 -12.20 12.82
N GLN A 596 -10.46 -12.45 12.91
CA GLN A 596 -9.60 -12.83 11.79
C GLN A 596 -9.84 -11.95 10.55
N PRO A 597 -9.77 -10.61 10.71
CA PRO A 597 -10.06 -9.70 9.61
C PRO A 597 -9.08 -9.93 8.45
N SER A 598 -9.53 -9.62 7.24
CA SER A 598 -8.62 -9.51 6.11
C SER A 598 -7.77 -8.23 6.22
N PRO A 599 -6.59 -8.16 5.57
CA PRO A 599 -5.70 -7.00 5.62
C PRO A 599 -6.15 -5.85 4.73
N ARG A 600 -7.45 -5.79 4.38
CA ARG A 600 -8.03 -4.74 3.55
C ARG A 600 -7.80 -3.33 4.12
N PHE A 601 -7.80 -3.20 5.45
CA PHE A 601 -7.62 -1.93 6.16
C PHE A 601 -6.40 -1.93 7.10
N ASP A 602 -5.60 -2.99 7.08
CA ASP A 602 -4.30 -3.08 7.72
C ASP A 602 -3.38 -3.87 6.79
N SER A 603 -2.89 -3.16 5.79
CA SER A 603 -2.00 -3.74 4.77
C SER A 603 -0.56 -3.89 5.26
N GLY A 604 -0.25 -3.49 6.49
CA GLY A 604 1.08 -3.62 7.08
C GLY A 604 1.54 -5.05 7.25
N THR A 605 0.60 -6.01 7.30
CA THR A 605 0.91 -7.44 7.28
C THR A 605 1.76 -7.91 6.09
N PHE A 606 1.80 -7.14 5.00
CA PHE A 606 2.56 -7.54 3.81
C PHE A 606 4.04 -7.10 3.88
N PHE A 607 4.43 -6.24 4.85
CA PHE A 607 5.83 -5.90 5.09
C PHE A 607 6.62 -7.00 5.81
N SER A 608 5.93 -7.93 6.47
CA SER A 608 6.52 -8.97 7.32
C SER A 608 6.87 -10.24 6.58
#